data_AF-A0AAD8F6V4-F1
#
_entry.id   AF-A0AAD8F6V4-F1
#
_cell.length_a   1.000
_cell.length_b   1.000
_cell.length_c   1.000
_cell.angle_alpha   90.00
_cell.angle_beta   90.00
_cell.angle_gamma   90.00
#
_symmetry.space_group_name_H-M   'P 1'
#
loop_
_entity.id
_entity.type
_entity.pdbx_description
1 polymer ?
#
loop_
_entity_poly.entity_id
_entity_poly.type
_entity_poly.pdbx_seq_one_letter_code
_entity_poly.pdbx_strand_id
1 'polypeptide(L)' 'KDAHLYTVKTMDKLAWLQLNYNYMSLWIGLNDIDVEGTYRWEDDESVCSQSWINQTFAK' A
#
# COMPACT_ATOMS: atom_id res chain seq x y z
N LYS A 1 -7.54 -19.37 -7.83
CA LYS A 1 -7.39 -18.01 -8.42
C LYS A 1 -6.69 -17.18 -7.37
N ASP A 2 -5.43 -16.88 -7.60
CA ASP A 2 -4.53 -16.19 -6.67
C ASP A 2 -4.76 -14.68 -6.79
N ALA A 3 -5.79 -14.18 -6.10
CA ALA A 3 -6.04 -12.75 -6.00
C ALA A 3 -5.43 -12.23 -4.69
N HIS A 4 -4.67 -11.14 -4.80
CA HIS A 4 -4.07 -10.42 -3.67
C HIS A 4 -4.62 -9.00 -3.61
N LEU A 5 -4.58 -8.38 -2.42
CA LEU A 5 -4.83 -6.96 -2.29
C LEU A 5 -3.78 -6.15 -3.07
N TYR A 6 -4.16 -4.96 -3.52
CA TYR A 6 -3.37 -4.22 -4.48
C TYR A 6 -2.10 -3.60 -3.86
N THR A 7 -1.00 -3.66 -4.60
CA THR A 7 0.32 -3.17 -4.19
C THR A 7 0.66 -1.82 -4.82
N VAL A 8 0.91 -0.83 -3.96
CA VAL A 8 1.13 0.57 -4.34
C VAL A 8 2.52 1.02 -3.91
N LYS A 9 3.52 0.76 -4.76
CA LYS A 9 4.95 1.06 -4.51
C LYS A 9 5.49 2.26 -5.30
N THR A 10 4.65 2.92 -6.09
CA THR A 10 5.05 3.99 -7.02
C THR A 10 4.00 5.08 -7.07
N MET A 11 4.43 6.32 -7.33
CA MET A 11 3.52 7.46 -7.47
C MET A 11 2.51 7.28 -8.60
N ASP A 12 2.89 6.68 -9.72
CA ASP A 12 1.96 6.45 -10.84
C ASP A 12 0.80 5.54 -10.45
N LYS A 13 1.07 4.44 -9.74
CA LYS A 13 0.02 3.56 -9.19
C LYS A 13 -0.87 4.27 -8.18
N LEU A 14 -0.28 5.10 -7.31
CA LEU A 14 -1.03 5.88 -6.33
C LEU A 14 -1.95 6.90 -7.03
N ALA A 15 -1.42 7.65 -8.00
CA ALA A 15 -2.17 8.61 -8.80
C ALA A 15 -3.28 7.93 -9.58
N TRP A 16 -3.02 6.75 -10.16
CA TRP A 16 -4.04 5.97 -10.85
C TRP A 16 -5.19 5.58 -9.92
N LEU A 17 -4.91 5.09 -8.72
CA LEU A 17 -5.94 4.76 -7.73
C LEU A 17 -6.74 6.00 -7.32
N GLN A 18 -6.05 7.11 -7.05
CA GLN A 18 -6.70 8.36 -6.66
C GLN A 18 -7.61 8.88 -7.79
N LEU A 19 -7.19 8.85 -9.05
CA LEU A 19 -8.00 9.33 -10.16
C LEU A 19 -9.23 8.47 -10.43
N ASN A 20 -9.15 7.15 -10.23
CA ASN A 20 -10.24 6.23 -10.54
C ASN A 20 -11.17 5.92 -9.35
N TYR A 21 -10.72 6.17 -8.13
CA TYR A 21 -11.43 5.80 -6.90
C TYR A 21 -11.39 6.88 -5.79
N ASN A 22 -11.25 8.17 -6.16
CA ASN A 22 -11.15 9.32 -5.23
C ASN A 22 -12.27 9.46 -4.18
N TYR A 23 -13.43 8.84 -4.38
CA TYR A 23 -14.57 8.92 -3.45
C TYR A 23 -14.81 7.64 -2.65
N MET A 24 -13.84 6.72 -2.62
CA MET A 24 -13.97 5.43 -1.95
C MET A 24 -12.76 5.14 -1.07
N SER A 25 -13.03 4.55 0.10
CA SER A 25 -11.98 3.92 0.90
C SER A 25 -11.64 2.57 0.28
N LEU A 26 -10.37 2.38 -0.07
CA LEU A 26 -9.86 1.14 -0.64
C LEU A 26 -8.90 0.46 0.33
N TRP A 27 -9.07 -0.84 0.51
CA TRP A 27 -8.05 -1.69 1.14
C TRP A 27 -6.94 -1.99 0.13
N ILE A 28 -5.70 -1.87 0.60
CA ILE A 28 -4.48 -2.23 -0.14
C ILE A 28 -3.74 -3.33 0.63
N GLY A 29 -2.76 -3.96 -0.02
CA GLY A 29 -2.01 -5.08 0.56
C GLY A 29 -0.94 -4.70 1.59
N LEU A 30 -0.93 -3.47 2.09
CA LEU A 30 0.07 -3.00 3.05
C LEU A 30 -0.42 -3.21 4.49
N ASN A 31 0.33 -3.92 5.31
CA ASN A 31 0.03 -4.12 6.73
C ASN A 31 1.30 -4.41 7.54
N ASP A 32 1.18 -4.41 8.86
CA ASP A 32 2.24 -4.72 9.82
C ASP A 32 1.85 -5.87 10.77
N ILE A 33 1.01 -6.81 10.31
CA ILE A 33 0.41 -7.87 11.12
C ILE A 33 1.44 -8.74 11.84
N ASP A 34 2.59 -8.94 11.22
CA ASP A 34 3.66 -9.77 11.77
C ASP A 34 4.51 -9.04 12.80
N VAL A 35 4.79 -7.75 12.58
CA VAL A 35 5.68 -6.91 13.42
C VAL A 35 5.17 -5.48 13.36
N GLU A 36 4.48 -5.05 14.42
CA GLU A 36 3.97 -3.68 14.59
C GLU A 36 5.04 -2.63 14.25
N GLY A 37 4.68 -1.68 13.39
CA GLY A 37 5.59 -0.63 12.92
C GLY A 37 6.53 -1.05 11.79
N THR A 38 6.51 -2.30 11.33
CA THR A 38 7.24 -2.77 10.14
C THR A 38 6.26 -3.24 9.06
N TYR A 39 5.89 -2.33 8.18
CA TYR A 39 4.92 -2.61 7.13
C TYR A 39 5.50 -3.46 5.99
N ARG A 40 4.73 -4.46 5.54
CA ARG A 40 5.02 -5.37 4.43
C ARG A 40 3.85 -5.46 3.46
N TRP A 41 4.17 -5.82 2.22
CA TRP A 41 3.20 -6.09 1.17
C TRP A 41 2.85 -7.58 1.13
N GLU A 42 1.57 -7.91 1.22
CA GLU A 42 1.04 -9.29 1.20
C GLU A 42 1.29 -10.07 -0.10
N ASP A 43 1.68 -9.41 -1.19
CA ASP A 43 1.89 -10.08 -2.48
C ASP A 43 3.30 -10.65 -2.64
N ASP A 44 4.32 -9.94 -2.15
CA ASP A 44 5.73 -10.30 -2.35
C ASP A 44 6.59 -10.23 -1.08
N GLU A 45 5.97 -10.03 0.08
CA GLU A 45 6.62 -9.95 1.40
C GLU A 45 7.66 -8.83 1.53
N SER A 46 7.72 -7.90 0.57
CA SER A 46 8.70 -6.82 0.62
C SER A 46 8.37 -5.81 1.71
N VAL A 47 9.41 -5.39 2.45
CA VAL A 47 9.29 -4.33 3.44
C VAL A 47 9.06 -2.99 2.75
N CYS A 48 8.04 -2.28 3.20
CA CYS A 48 7.75 -0.94 2.73
C CYS A 48 8.72 0.07 3.37
N SER A 49 9.27 0.98 2.56
CA SER A 49 10.22 1.95 3.09
C SER A 49 9.52 3.02 3.94
N GLN A 50 10.16 3.44 5.03
CA GLN A 50 9.64 4.51 5.87
C GLN A 50 9.42 5.82 5.09
N SER A 51 10.30 6.10 4.12
CA SER A 51 10.14 7.28 3.26
C SER A 51 8.86 7.23 2.43
N TRP A 52 8.48 6.05 1.90
CA TRP A 52 7.24 5.90 1.15
C TRP A 52 6.02 6.11 2.06
N ILE A 53 6.00 5.43 3.22
CA ILE A 53 4.93 5.58 4.22
C ILE A 53 4.75 7.06 4.58
N ASN A 54 5.84 7.76 4.87
CA ASN A 54 5.80 9.17 5.25
C ASN A 54 5.31 10.08 4.12
N GLN A 55 5.58 9.72 2.85
CA GLN A 55 5.17 10.50 1.70
C GLN A 55 3.71 10.28 1.32
N THR A 56 3.15 9.09 1.61
CA THR A 56 1.84 8.69 1.07
C THR A 56 0.76 8.43 2.11
N PHE A 57 1.12 7.93 3.30
CA PHE A 57 0.17 7.46 4.31
C PHE A 57 0.29 8.18 5.65
N ALA A 58 1.43 8.80 5.96
CA ALA A 58 1.55 9.66 7.12
C ALA A 58 0.70 10.93 6.91
N LYS A 59 -0.11 11.24 7.92
CA LYS A 59 -0.81 12.52 8.00
C LYS A 59 0.12 13.62 8.49
#